data_AF-A0AB37IIM5-F1
#
_entry.id   AF-A0AB37IIM5-F1
#
_cell.length_a   1.000
_cell.length_b   1.000
_cell.length_c   1.000
_cell.angle_alpha   90.00
_cell.angle_beta   90.00
_cell.angle_gamma   90.00
#
_symmetry.space_group_name_H-M   'P 1'
#
loop_
_entity.id
_entity.type
_entity.pdbx_description
1 polymer ?
#
loop_
_entity_poly.entity_id
_entity_poly.type
_entity_poly.pdbx_seq_one_letter_code
_entity_poly.pdbx_strand_id
1 'polypeptide(L)'
;MKKQQASTTTTVKEYSPLAVAAGIGSMLGSGCIVGLSATIPVWQKGLELTTGQVGIVSGGLTFAIAFGSLFTGQISKAFGLIRSFNWINLFYAIGAAVCILATSFPMLLLGVIIMGVASGADLPLSLTVVSHDAPDEHTSARLISSTQIFWQVGIFISYICSFLLSGIEGVLGARIVFAILFTFAVITWLWRTLSPKFRQFHEAGAA
;
A
#
# COMPACT_ATOMS: atom_id res chain seq x y z
N MET A 1 30.12 23.27 2.83
CA MET A 1 29.80 21.87 2.48
C MET A 1 29.46 21.01 3.71
N LYS A 2 30.37 20.70 4.65
CA LYS A 2 30.05 19.85 5.83
C LYS A 2 28.92 20.35 6.75
N LYS A 3 28.82 21.66 7.03
CA LYS A 3 27.73 22.22 7.88
C LYS A 3 26.34 22.14 7.23
N GLN A 4 26.28 22.33 5.92
CA GLN A 4 25.04 22.23 5.14
C GLN A 4 24.58 20.77 5.05
N GLN A 5 25.52 19.85 4.84
CA GLN A 5 25.27 18.40 4.86
C GLN A 5 24.82 17.88 6.23
N ALA A 6 25.33 18.47 7.32
CA ALA A 6 24.91 18.16 8.69
C ALA A 6 23.50 18.69 9.03
N SER A 7 23.13 19.90 8.58
CA SER A 7 21.76 20.39 8.77
C SER A 7 20.76 19.57 7.95
N THR A 8 21.08 19.27 6.68
CA THR A 8 20.23 18.44 5.80
C THR A 8 20.00 17.02 6.32
N THR A 9 21.00 16.39 6.96
CA THR A 9 20.84 15.04 7.54
C THR A 9 19.94 15.07 8.78
N THR A 10 19.93 16.19 9.52
CA THR A 10 19.10 16.39 10.71
C THR A 10 17.63 16.55 10.29
N THR A 11 17.34 17.32 9.25
CA THR A 11 15.97 17.53 8.71
C THR A 11 15.39 16.23 8.13
N VAL A 12 16.16 15.46 7.37
CA VAL A 12 15.69 14.17 6.82
C VAL A 12 15.33 13.19 7.95
N LYS A 13 16.08 13.19 9.05
CA LYS A 13 15.79 12.33 10.21
C LYS A 13 14.51 12.76 10.92
N GLU A 14 14.25 14.06 11.00
CA GLU A 14 13.03 14.61 11.61
C GLU A 14 11.76 14.18 10.85
N TYR A 15 11.77 14.30 9.53
CA TYR A 15 10.68 13.94 8.60
C TYR A 15 10.69 12.46 8.19
N SER A 16 11.61 11.65 8.71
CA SER A 16 11.66 10.21 8.42
C SER A 16 10.35 9.46 8.67
N PRO A 17 9.47 9.82 9.64
CA PRO A 17 8.18 9.16 9.78
C PRO A 17 7.27 9.31 8.56
N LEU A 18 7.32 10.43 7.83
CA LEU A 18 6.59 10.62 6.57
C LEU A 18 7.07 9.64 5.51
N ALA A 19 8.39 9.47 5.37
CA ALA A 19 8.99 8.48 4.48
C ALA A 19 8.58 7.05 4.87
N VAL A 20 8.56 6.71 6.15
CA VAL A 20 8.15 5.38 6.60
C VAL A 20 6.66 5.15 6.33
N ALA A 21 5.79 6.11 6.63
CA ALA A 21 4.36 5.95 6.37
C ALA A 21 4.04 5.86 4.88
N ALA A 22 4.64 6.71 4.04
CA ALA A 22 4.55 6.61 2.58
C ALA A 22 5.18 5.30 2.06
N GLY A 23 6.30 4.89 2.66
CA GLY A 23 7.01 3.65 2.38
C GLY A 23 6.14 2.42 2.63
N ILE A 24 5.43 2.34 3.76
CA ILE A 24 4.52 1.22 4.02
C ILE A 24 3.42 1.16 2.95
N GLY A 25 2.93 2.31 2.46
CA GLY A 25 2.03 2.36 1.31
C GLY A 25 2.62 1.70 0.04
N SER A 26 3.86 2.06 -0.29
CA SER A 26 4.64 1.45 -1.37
C SER A 26 4.84 -0.08 -1.18
N MET A 27 5.09 -0.52 0.07
CA MET A 27 5.19 -1.93 0.44
C MET A 27 3.85 -2.66 0.24
N LEU A 28 2.73 -2.04 0.61
CA LEU A 28 1.40 -2.61 0.41
C LEU A 28 1.05 -2.74 -1.07
N GLY A 29 1.50 -1.80 -1.91
CA GLY A 29 1.27 -1.83 -3.35
C GLY A 29 2.04 -2.92 -4.08
N SER A 30 3.34 -3.06 -3.80
CA SER A 30 4.10 -4.23 -4.28
C SER A 30 3.54 -5.53 -3.68
N GLY A 31 3.18 -5.50 -2.40
CA GLY A 31 2.67 -6.64 -1.66
C GLY A 31 1.37 -7.21 -2.21
N CYS A 32 0.42 -6.38 -2.63
CA CYS A 32 -0.82 -6.90 -3.23
C CYS A 32 -0.57 -7.52 -4.62
N ILE A 33 0.30 -6.92 -5.44
CA ILE A 33 0.63 -7.42 -6.77
C ILE A 33 1.34 -8.78 -6.67
N VAL A 34 2.42 -8.83 -5.89
CA VAL A 34 3.25 -10.04 -5.77
C VAL A 34 2.55 -11.08 -4.90
N GLY A 35 1.91 -10.67 -3.81
CA GLY A 35 1.16 -11.55 -2.92
C GLY A 35 0.01 -12.23 -3.65
N LEU A 36 -0.75 -11.51 -4.48
CA LEU A 36 -1.78 -12.14 -5.32
C LEU A 36 -1.13 -13.12 -6.31
N SER A 37 -0.15 -12.65 -7.09
CA SER A 37 0.53 -13.47 -8.12
C SER A 37 1.08 -14.79 -7.57
N ALA A 38 1.79 -14.71 -6.44
CA ALA A 38 2.40 -15.88 -5.81
C ALA A 38 1.38 -16.82 -5.15
N THR A 39 0.18 -16.34 -4.81
CA THR A 39 -0.89 -17.15 -4.21
C THR A 39 -1.95 -17.63 -5.20
N ILE A 40 -1.86 -17.25 -6.49
CA ILE A 40 -2.79 -17.70 -7.54
C ILE A 40 -2.96 -19.23 -7.57
N PRO A 41 -1.90 -20.07 -7.52
CA PRO A 41 -2.09 -21.52 -7.56
C PRO A 41 -2.91 -22.05 -6.38
N VAL A 42 -2.74 -21.44 -5.21
CA VAL A 42 -3.46 -21.78 -3.97
C VAL A 42 -4.93 -21.40 -4.08
N TRP A 43 -5.23 -20.19 -4.57
CA TRP A 43 -6.61 -19.75 -4.84
C TRP A 43 -7.28 -20.61 -5.91
N GLN A 44 -6.57 -20.92 -6.99
CA GLN A 44 -7.09 -21.69 -8.10
C GLN A 44 -7.50 -23.09 -7.66
N LYS A 45 -6.63 -23.79 -6.92
CA LYS A 45 -6.93 -25.12 -6.39
C LYS A 45 -8.03 -25.07 -5.32
N GLY A 46 -7.97 -24.10 -4.41
CA GLY A 46 -8.85 -24.07 -3.23
C GLY A 46 -10.24 -23.49 -3.47
N LEU A 47 -10.44 -22.68 -4.51
CA LEU A 47 -11.75 -22.16 -4.93
C LEU A 47 -12.22 -22.76 -6.27
N GLU A 48 -11.48 -23.76 -6.79
CA GLU A 48 -11.76 -24.41 -8.07
C GLU A 48 -11.88 -23.43 -9.25
N LEU A 49 -11.00 -22.42 -9.28
CA LEU A 49 -11.05 -21.38 -10.30
C LEU A 49 -10.64 -21.93 -11.67
N THR A 50 -11.35 -21.50 -12.70
CA THR A 50 -10.92 -21.73 -14.08
C THR A 50 -9.71 -20.85 -14.43
N THR A 51 -8.93 -21.24 -15.44
CA THR A 51 -7.80 -20.42 -15.94
C THR A 51 -8.26 -19.03 -16.38
N GLY A 52 -9.47 -18.92 -16.96
CA GLY A 52 -10.07 -17.64 -17.32
C GLY A 52 -10.35 -16.77 -16.09
N GLN A 53 -10.90 -17.34 -15.02
CA GLN A 53 -11.13 -16.63 -13.76
C GLN A 53 -9.83 -16.17 -13.11
N VAL A 54 -8.78 -16.99 -13.12
CA VAL A 54 -7.44 -16.58 -12.68
C VAL A 54 -6.94 -15.37 -13.46
N GLY A 55 -7.09 -15.40 -14.80
CA GLY A 55 -6.74 -14.26 -15.65
C GLY A 55 -7.53 -12.99 -15.29
N ILE A 56 -8.83 -13.13 -15.02
CA ILE A 56 -9.69 -12.01 -14.61
C ILE A 56 -9.28 -11.45 -13.25
N VAL A 57 -8.95 -12.28 -12.26
CA VAL A 57 -8.51 -11.79 -10.95
C VAL A 57 -7.18 -11.04 -11.06
N SER A 58 -6.20 -11.62 -11.74
CA SER A 58 -4.87 -11.01 -11.92
C SER A 58 -4.95 -9.71 -12.73
N GLY A 59 -5.62 -9.73 -13.89
CA GLY A 59 -5.81 -8.55 -14.72
C GLY A 59 -6.69 -7.50 -14.05
N GLY A 60 -7.72 -7.94 -13.33
CA GLY A 60 -8.62 -7.09 -12.55
C GLY A 60 -7.86 -6.26 -11.51
N LEU A 61 -6.92 -6.87 -10.78
CA LEU A 61 -6.04 -6.13 -9.86
C LEU A 61 -5.28 -5.01 -10.60
N THR A 62 -4.66 -5.34 -11.74
CA THR A 62 -3.88 -4.37 -12.52
C THR A 62 -4.75 -3.21 -13.02
N PHE A 63 -5.94 -3.50 -13.54
CA PHE A 63 -6.90 -2.47 -13.96
C PHE A 63 -7.39 -1.62 -12.78
N ALA A 64 -7.65 -2.24 -11.63
CA ALA A 64 -8.04 -1.53 -10.41
C ALA A 64 -6.94 -0.58 -9.93
N ILE A 65 -5.68 -1.01 -9.95
CA ILE A 65 -4.52 -0.16 -9.62
C ILE A 65 -4.40 1.01 -10.61
N ALA A 66 -4.51 0.73 -11.92
CA ALA A 66 -4.48 1.78 -12.94
C ALA A 66 -5.60 2.80 -12.71
N PHE A 67 -6.81 2.32 -12.44
CA PHE A 67 -7.95 3.17 -12.11
C PHE A 67 -7.67 4.03 -10.86
N GLY A 68 -7.29 3.43 -9.74
CA GLY A 68 -6.97 4.18 -8.52
C GLY A 68 -5.93 5.28 -8.73
N SER A 69 -4.87 4.97 -9.49
CA SER A 69 -3.81 5.94 -9.81
C SER A 69 -4.32 7.11 -10.64
N LEU A 70 -5.09 6.85 -11.70
CA LEU A 70 -5.66 7.88 -12.57
C LEU A 70 -6.62 8.82 -11.83
N PHE A 71 -7.43 8.27 -10.92
CA PHE A 71 -8.48 9.02 -10.22
C PHE A 71 -8.01 9.68 -8.92
N THR A 72 -6.75 9.52 -8.54
CA THR A 72 -6.18 10.07 -7.30
C THR A 72 -6.34 11.58 -7.16
N GLY A 73 -6.07 12.34 -8.23
CA GLY A 73 -6.19 13.80 -8.18
C GLY A 73 -7.62 14.26 -7.90
N GLN A 74 -8.61 13.50 -8.38
CA GLN A 74 -10.03 13.80 -8.15
C GLN A 74 -10.45 13.41 -6.73
N ILE A 75 -9.97 12.28 -6.22
CA ILE A 75 -10.17 11.85 -4.83
C ILE A 75 -9.61 12.91 -3.86
N SER A 76 -8.37 13.35 -4.09
CA SER A 76 -7.70 14.37 -3.29
C SER A 76 -8.44 15.71 -3.31
N LYS A 77 -8.96 16.14 -4.47
CA LYS A 77 -9.78 17.35 -4.59
C LYS A 77 -11.13 17.24 -3.86
N ALA A 78 -11.78 16.08 -3.92
CA ALA A 78 -13.10 15.89 -3.34
C ALA A 78 -13.08 15.73 -1.81
N PHE A 79 -12.12 14.95 -1.28
CA PHE A 79 -12.05 14.62 0.15
C PHE A 79 -10.99 15.42 0.91
N GLY A 80 -10.10 16.12 0.20
CA GLY A 80 -8.91 16.76 0.75
C GLY A 80 -7.70 15.83 0.73
N LEU A 81 -6.51 16.39 0.48
CA LEU A 81 -5.25 15.64 0.32
C LEU A 81 -4.92 14.79 1.57
N ILE A 82 -4.86 15.43 2.74
CA ILE A 82 -4.47 14.77 4.00
C ILE A 82 -5.51 13.71 4.41
N ARG A 83 -6.79 14.03 4.28
CA ARG A 83 -7.86 13.08 4.61
C ARG A 83 -7.80 11.85 3.69
N SER A 84 -7.56 12.07 2.40
CA SER A 84 -7.40 10.98 1.44
C SER A 84 -6.20 10.09 1.79
N PHE A 85 -5.04 10.68 2.07
CA PHE A 85 -3.83 9.96 2.46
C PHE A 85 -3.99 9.15 3.76
N ASN A 86 -4.71 9.70 4.73
CA ASN A 86 -4.97 9.00 5.99
C ASN A 86 -5.90 7.81 5.75
N TRP A 87 -7.02 8.00 5.05
CA TRP A 87 -8.08 7.00 4.95
C TRP A 87 -7.87 5.94 3.86
N ILE A 88 -7.01 6.17 2.86
CA ILE A 88 -6.87 5.23 1.73
C ILE A 88 -6.45 3.81 2.16
N ASN A 89 -5.61 3.69 3.19
CA ASN A 89 -5.20 2.39 3.73
C ASN A 89 -6.31 1.64 4.47
N LEU A 90 -7.36 2.33 4.94
CA LEU A 90 -8.56 1.66 5.44
C LEU A 90 -9.29 0.94 4.31
N PHE A 91 -9.44 1.58 3.15
CA PHE A 91 -10.06 0.95 1.97
C PHE A 91 -9.23 -0.22 1.46
N TYR A 92 -7.91 -0.09 1.48
CA TYR A 92 -7.02 -1.23 1.22
C TYR A 92 -7.29 -2.38 2.19
N ALA A 93 -7.35 -2.09 3.50
CA ALA A 93 -7.63 -3.10 4.53
C ALA A 93 -9.00 -3.76 4.32
N ILE A 94 -10.04 -3.00 3.93
CA ILE A 94 -11.36 -3.56 3.61
C ILE A 94 -11.24 -4.56 2.44
N GLY A 95 -10.55 -4.19 1.36
CA GLY A 95 -10.33 -5.10 0.23
C GLY A 95 -9.56 -6.36 0.62
N ALA A 96 -8.49 -6.21 1.39
CA ALA A 96 -7.72 -7.33 1.92
C ALA A 96 -8.56 -8.23 2.84
N ALA A 97 -9.42 -7.67 3.70
CA ALA A 97 -10.33 -8.44 4.54
C ALA A 97 -11.34 -9.26 3.73
N VAL A 98 -11.88 -8.69 2.65
CA VAL A 98 -12.75 -9.43 1.72
C VAL A 98 -11.98 -10.59 1.08
N CYS A 99 -10.72 -10.40 0.68
CA CYS A 99 -9.87 -11.49 0.18
C CYS A 99 -9.63 -12.58 1.24
N ILE A 100 -9.35 -12.21 2.49
CA ILE A 100 -9.14 -13.18 3.59
C ILE A 100 -10.39 -14.05 3.79
N LEU A 101 -11.57 -13.44 3.72
CA LEU A 101 -12.85 -14.11 3.92
C LEU A 101 -13.38 -14.78 2.65
N ALA A 102 -12.67 -14.68 1.52
CA ALA A 102 -13.14 -15.19 0.24
C ALA A 102 -13.40 -16.70 0.27
N THR A 103 -14.62 -17.08 -0.11
CA THR A 103 -15.07 -18.46 -0.29
C THR A 103 -15.49 -18.77 -1.73
N SER A 104 -15.40 -17.79 -2.63
CA SER A 104 -15.83 -17.92 -4.02
C SER A 104 -15.09 -16.94 -4.92
N PHE A 105 -15.10 -17.22 -6.23
CA PHE A 105 -14.51 -16.34 -7.25
C PHE A 105 -15.01 -14.89 -7.17
N PRO A 106 -16.33 -14.59 -7.13
CA PRO A 106 -16.80 -13.21 -7.12
C PRO A 106 -16.36 -12.45 -5.87
N MET A 107 -16.29 -13.12 -4.72
CA MET A 107 -15.85 -12.51 -3.47
C MET A 107 -14.35 -12.18 -3.51
N LEU A 108 -13.53 -13.10 -4.02
CA LEU A 108 -12.10 -12.86 -4.23
C LEU A 108 -11.88 -11.69 -5.19
N LEU A 109 -12.58 -11.68 -6.32
CA LEU A 109 -12.49 -10.60 -7.32
C LEU A 109 -12.87 -9.26 -6.70
N LEU A 110 -13.98 -9.19 -5.95
CA LEU A 110 -14.41 -7.96 -5.28
C LEU A 110 -13.34 -7.41 -4.32
N GLY A 111 -12.78 -8.27 -3.47
CA GLY A 111 -11.72 -7.87 -2.55
C GLY A 111 -10.47 -7.37 -3.27
N VAL A 112 -10.05 -8.07 -4.33
CA VAL A 112 -8.92 -7.69 -5.18
C VAL A 112 -9.13 -6.35 -5.86
N ILE A 113 -10.33 -6.06 -6.37
CA ILE A 113 -10.65 -4.77 -7.00
C ILE A 113 -10.62 -3.63 -5.97
N ILE A 114 -11.25 -3.79 -4.80
CA ILE A 114 -11.25 -2.76 -3.76
C ILE A 114 -9.82 -2.46 -3.29
N MET A 115 -9.04 -3.52 -3.00
CA MET A 115 -7.65 -3.41 -2.57
C MET A 115 -6.78 -2.77 -3.66
N GLY A 116 -7.00 -3.15 -4.93
CA GLY A 116 -6.28 -2.61 -6.09
C GLY A 116 -6.53 -1.12 -6.29
N VAL A 117 -7.78 -0.66 -6.25
CA VAL A 117 -8.11 0.77 -6.39
C VAL A 117 -7.47 1.57 -5.26
N ALA A 118 -7.57 1.10 -4.02
CA ALA A 118 -6.96 1.78 -2.87
C ALA A 118 -5.43 1.85 -3.01
N SER A 119 -4.80 0.74 -3.37
CA SER A 119 -3.36 0.66 -3.60
C SER A 119 -2.89 1.57 -4.75
N GLY A 120 -3.65 1.61 -5.84
CA GLY A 120 -3.34 2.46 -6.99
C GLY A 120 -3.38 3.94 -6.64
N ALA A 121 -4.29 4.33 -5.76
CA ALA A 121 -4.41 5.71 -5.32
C ALA A 121 -3.38 6.12 -4.26
N ASP A 122 -2.97 5.19 -3.40
CA ASP A 122 -2.08 5.49 -2.27
C ASP A 122 -0.69 5.98 -2.70
N LEU A 123 -0.12 5.45 -3.79
CA LEU A 123 1.20 5.85 -4.26
C LEU A 123 1.25 7.34 -4.67
N PRO A 124 0.44 7.82 -5.64
CA PRO A 124 0.40 9.23 -6.01
C PRO A 124 -0.06 10.15 -4.86
N LEU A 125 -0.97 9.70 -3.97
CA LEU A 125 -1.33 10.45 -2.76
C LEU A 125 -0.12 10.64 -1.84
N SER A 126 0.61 9.56 -1.56
CA SER A 126 1.78 9.56 -0.69
C SER A 126 2.90 10.46 -1.24
N LEU A 127 3.16 10.40 -2.55
CA LEU A 127 4.14 11.29 -3.20
C LEU A 127 3.75 12.77 -3.07
N THR A 128 2.44 13.06 -3.22
CA THR A 128 1.92 14.42 -3.10
C THR A 128 2.02 14.92 -1.66
N VAL A 129 1.65 14.11 -0.66
CA VAL A 129 1.75 14.48 0.76
C VAL A 129 3.20 14.66 1.20
N VAL A 130 4.09 13.74 0.83
CA VAL A 130 5.53 13.87 1.17
C VAL A 130 6.13 15.14 0.55
N SER A 131 5.75 15.49 -0.69
CA SER A 131 6.22 16.72 -1.32
C SER A 131 5.61 17.98 -0.72
N HIS A 132 4.36 17.91 -0.28
CA HIS A 132 3.66 19.02 0.35
C HIS A 132 4.20 19.31 1.76
N ASP A 133 4.43 18.26 2.56
CA ASP A 133 4.80 18.40 3.98
C ASP A 133 6.32 18.52 4.20
N ALA A 134 7.14 18.15 3.22
CA ALA A 134 8.58 18.31 3.32
C ALA A 134 8.98 19.80 3.25
N PRO A 135 9.99 20.23 4.02
CA PRO A 135 10.38 21.64 4.10
C PRO A 135 11.10 22.14 2.85
N ASP A 136 11.62 21.24 2.03
CA ASP A 136 12.36 21.57 0.81
C ASP A 136 12.35 20.39 -0.18
N GLU A 137 12.59 20.71 -1.46
CA GLU A 137 12.56 19.75 -2.56
C GLU A 137 13.59 18.62 -2.41
N HIS A 138 14.78 18.91 -1.86
CA HIS A 138 15.82 17.92 -1.66
C HIS A 138 15.44 16.92 -0.57
N THR A 139 14.86 17.38 0.54
CA THR A 139 14.29 16.51 1.58
C THR A 139 13.16 15.66 1.01
N SER A 140 12.21 16.26 0.28
CA SER A 140 11.12 15.52 -0.39
C SER A 140 11.67 14.40 -1.29
N ALA A 141 12.58 14.73 -2.22
CA ALA A 141 13.17 13.77 -3.16
C ALA A 141 13.85 12.60 -2.45
N ARG A 142 14.54 12.86 -1.33
CA ARG A 142 15.20 11.81 -0.54
C ARG A 142 14.20 10.94 0.21
N LEU A 143 13.14 11.52 0.77
CA LEU A 143 12.06 10.77 1.43
C LEU A 143 11.32 9.89 0.42
N ILE A 144 10.97 10.44 -0.75
CA ILE A 144 10.36 9.70 -1.86
C ILE A 144 11.26 8.56 -2.33
N SER A 145 12.54 8.81 -2.54
CA SER A 145 13.48 7.77 -2.98
C SER A 145 13.57 6.62 -1.97
N SER A 146 13.46 6.91 -0.66
CA SER A 146 13.47 5.87 0.37
C SER A 146 12.25 4.94 0.31
N THR A 147 11.12 5.37 -0.26
CA THR A 147 9.92 4.51 -0.41
C THR A 147 10.13 3.37 -1.40
N GLN A 148 11.13 3.47 -2.29
CA GLN A 148 11.50 2.38 -3.21
C GLN A 148 12.11 1.18 -2.47
N ILE A 149 12.78 1.40 -1.34
CA ILE A 149 13.28 0.31 -0.50
C ILE A 149 12.09 -0.49 0.03
N PHE A 150 11.03 0.20 0.46
CA PHE A 150 9.82 -0.44 0.96
C PHE A 150 9.07 -1.23 -0.13
N TRP A 151 9.07 -0.75 -1.37
CA TRP A 151 8.57 -1.53 -2.51
C TRP A 151 9.30 -2.87 -2.61
N GLN A 152 10.63 -2.83 -2.57
CA GLN A 152 11.44 -4.06 -2.66
C GLN A 152 11.22 -4.98 -1.45
N VAL A 153 11.06 -4.42 -0.25
CA VAL A 153 10.69 -5.17 0.95
C VAL A 153 9.33 -5.87 0.78
N GLY A 154 8.33 -5.19 0.21
CA GLY A 154 7.01 -5.76 -0.05
C GLY A 154 7.05 -6.95 -1.00
N ILE A 155 7.86 -6.84 -2.08
CA ILE A 155 8.13 -7.97 -2.99
C ILE A 155 8.75 -9.15 -2.24
N PHE A 156 9.82 -8.91 -1.49
CA PHE A 156 10.56 -9.97 -0.80
C PHE A 156 9.70 -10.67 0.26
N ILE A 157 9.00 -9.91 1.11
CA ILE A 157 8.11 -10.47 2.14
C ILE A 157 7.02 -11.32 1.47
N SER A 158 6.42 -10.82 0.39
CA SER A 158 5.36 -11.55 -0.31
C SER A 158 5.83 -12.91 -0.86
N TYR A 159 7.02 -12.95 -1.46
CA TYR A 159 7.58 -14.21 -1.94
C TYR A 159 7.98 -15.16 -0.81
N ILE A 160 8.63 -14.65 0.24
CA ILE A 160 9.02 -15.48 1.40
C ILE A 160 7.77 -16.08 2.06
N CYS A 161 6.76 -15.25 2.34
CA CYS A 161 5.50 -15.72 2.90
C CYS A 161 4.85 -16.75 1.98
N SER A 162 4.72 -16.47 0.68
CA SER A 162 4.09 -17.41 -0.26
C SER A 162 4.84 -18.73 -0.36
N PHE A 163 6.17 -18.69 -0.34
CA PHE A 163 7.02 -19.89 -0.34
C PHE A 163 6.82 -20.72 0.92
N LEU A 164 6.94 -20.10 2.11
CA LEU A 164 6.78 -20.79 3.40
C LEU A 164 5.37 -21.37 3.58
N LEU A 165 4.36 -20.73 3.00
CA LEU A 165 2.96 -21.11 3.12
C LEU A 165 2.49 -22.02 1.98
N SER A 166 3.34 -22.31 0.99
CA SER A 166 2.99 -23.11 -0.19
C SER A 166 2.63 -24.56 0.14
N GLY A 167 3.15 -25.10 1.24
CA GLY A 167 2.85 -26.44 1.74
C GLY A 167 1.59 -26.55 2.60
N ILE A 168 0.92 -25.43 2.90
CA ILE A 168 -0.31 -25.43 3.71
C ILE A 168 -1.49 -25.87 2.84
N GLU A 169 -2.30 -26.80 3.34
CA GLU A 169 -3.48 -27.29 2.63
C GLU A 169 -4.58 -26.23 2.47
N GLY A 170 -5.27 -26.29 1.34
CA GLY A 170 -6.40 -25.41 1.02
C GLY A 170 -6.00 -23.95 0.79
N VAL A 171 -6.95 -23.03 1.00
CA VAL A 171 -6.76 -21.59 0.77
C VAL A 171 -6.06 -20.86 1.92
N LEU A 172 -5.72 -21.56 3.01
CA LEU A 172 -5.24 -20.93 4.24
C LEU A 172 -3.91 -20.19 4.03
N GLY A 173 -2.98 -20.78 3.27
CA GLY A 173 -1.70 -20.12 2.96
C GLY A 173 -1.89 -18.78 2.26
N ALA A 174 -2.81 -18.71 1.29
CA ALA A 174 -3.15 -17.46 0.63
C ALA A 174 -3.80 -16.46 1.60
N ARG A 175 -4.76 -16.89 2.42
CA ARG A 175 -5.42 -16.03 3.42
C ARG A 175 -4.42 -15.39 4.40
N ILE A 176 -3.38 -16.12 4.81
CA ILE A 176 -2.34 -15.58 5.70
C ILE A 176 -1.56 -14.46 5.01
N VAL A 177 -1.21 -14.59 3.72
CA VAL A 177 -0.54 -13.51 2.97
C VAL A 177 -1.39 -12.24 2.98
N PHE A 178 -2.69 -12.35 2.68
CA PHE A 178 -3.61 -11.21 2.73
C PHE A 178 -3.84 -10.69 4.15
N ALA A 179 -3.79 -11.54 5.18
CA ALA A 179 -3.87 -11.12 6.58
C ALA A 179 -2.66 -10.29 7.03
N ILE A 180 -1.47 -10.60 6.52
CA ILE A 180 -0.26 -9.79 6.75
C ILE A 180 -0.44 -8.41 6.12
N LEU A 181 -0.87 -8.34 4.85
CA LEU A 181 -1.13 -7.07 4.16
C LEU A 181 -2.22 -6.26 4.87
N PHE A 182 -3.32 -6.90 5.27
CA PHE A 182 -4.37 -6.29 6.09
C PHE A 182 -3.82 -5.68 7.37
N THR A 183 -2.98 -6.42 8.09
CA THR A 183 -2.39 -5.96 9.36
C THR A 183 -1.54 -4.71 9.17
N PHE A 184 -0.66 -4.70 8.17
CA PHE A 184 0.13 -3.51 7.84
C PHE A 184 -0.75 -2.33 7.43
N ALA A 185 -1.78 -2.55 6.63
CA ALA A 185 -2.71 -1.50 6.21
C ALA A 185 -3.47 -0.88 7.39
N VAL A 186 -3.96 -1.69 8.33
CA VAL A 186 -4.64 -1.20 9.55
C VAL A 186 -3.67 -0.41 10.43
N ILE A 187 -2.46 -0.94 10.66
CA ILE A 187 -1.44 -0.24 11.46
C ILE A 187 -1.11 1.12 10.84
N THR A 188 -0.87 1.17 9.54
CA THR A 188 -0.55 2.42 8.86
C THR A 188 -1.72 3.39 8.84
N TRP A 189 -2.95 2.92 8.63
CA TRP A 189 -4.15 3.75 8.71
C TRP A 189 -4.29 4.40 10.10
N LEU A 190 -4.20 3.60 11.17
CA LEU A 190 -4.28 4.10 12.55
C LEU A 190 -3.14 5.08 12.83
N TRP A 191 -1.93 4.77 12.39
CA TRP A 191 -0.77 5.62 12.62
C TRP A 191 -0.88 6.97 11.90
N ARG A 192 -1.26 6.97 10.61
CA ARG A 192 -1.49 8.19 9.82
C ARG A 192 -2.62 9.04 10.39
N THR A 193 -3.66 8.42 10.95
CA THR A 193 -4.86 9.12 11.44
C THR A 193 -4.70 9.67 12.86
N LEU A 194 -4.04 8.94 13.76
CA LEU A 194 -4.03 9.26 15.19
C LEU A 194 -2.75 9.96 15.67
N SER A 195 -1.68 9.96 14.87
CA SER A 195 -0.40 10.50 15.29
C SER A 195 -0.38 12.03 15.34
N PRO A 196 -0.08 12.64 16.50
CA PRO A 196 0.06 14.10 16.62
C PRO A 196 1.20 14.65 15.75
N LYS A 197 2.24 13.85 15.50
CA LYS A 197 3.39 14.25 14.69
C LYS A 197 3.03 14.45 13.22
N PHE A 198 2.14 13.62 12.67
CA PHE A 198 1.63 13.82 11.31
C PHE A 198 0.80 15.10 11.21
N ARG A 199 -0.04 15.37 12.22
CA ARG A 199 -0.80 16.62 12.29
C ARG A 199 0.11 17.85 12.26
N GLN A 200 1.21 17.84 13.03
CA GLN A 200 2.19 18.92 13.01
C GLN A 200 2.83 19.11 11.62
N PHE A 201 3.18 18.03 10.93
CA PHE A 201 3.74 18.11 9.58
C PHE A 201 2.75 18.68 8.57
N HIS A 202 1.49 18.27 8.62
CA HIS A 202 0.44 18.79 7.75
C HIS A 202 0.14 20.27 8.00
N GLU A 203 0.17 20.71 9.27
CA GLU A 203 0.00 22.12 9.64
C GLU A 203 1.20 22.96 9.19
N ALA A 204 2.43 22.44 9.32
CA ALA A 204 3.65 23.11 8.88
C ALA A 204 3.74 23.23 7.36
N GLY A 205 3.32 22.22 6.60
CA GLY A 205 3.28 22.27 5.13
C GLY A 205 2.19 23.19 4.56
N ALA A 206 1.21 23.58 5.38
CA ALA A 206 0.14 24.50 4.99
C ALA A 206 0.44 25.98 5.33
N ALA A 207 1.53 26.25 6.05
CA ALA A 207 1.96 27.59 6.49
C ALA A 207 2.93 28.22 5.49
#